data_AF-A0A3D5UU22-F1
#
_entry.id   AF-A0A3D5UU22-F1
#
_cell.length_a   1.000
_cell.length_b   1.000
_cell.length_c   1.000
_cell.angle_alpha   90.00
_cell.angle_beta   90.00
_cell.angle_gamma   90.00
#
_symmetry.space_group_name_H-M   'P 1'
#
loop_
_entity.id
_entity.type
_entity.pdbx_description
1 polymer ?
#
loop_
_entity_poly.entity_id
_entity_poly.type
_entity_poly.pdbx_seq_one_letter_code
_entity_poly.pdbx_strand_id
1 'polypeptide(L)' 'MNETLIRLDDIHVRFANQAVLEGAQLQVHRGEIVTLIGPNGAG' A
#
# COMPACT_ATOMS: atom_id res chain seq x y z
N MET A 1 -6.31 8.27 21.03
CA MET A 1 -5.33 7.64 20.13
C MET A 1 -6.01 7.54 18.77
N ASN A 2 -5.32 7.90 17.68
CA ASN A 2 -5.94 7.87 16.36
C ASN A 2 -6.09 6.41 15.91
N GLU A 3 -7.31 5.99 15.61
CA GLU A 3 -7.64 4.61 15.26
C GLU A 3 -7.09 4.28 13.87
N THR A 4 -6.25 3.26 13.73
CA THR A 4 -5.80 2.76 12.41
C THR A 4 -6.95 2.02 11.73
N LEU A 5 -7.37 2.49 10.56
CA LEU A 5 -8.44 1.88 9.77
C LEU A 5 -7.91 0.93 8.70
N ILE A 6 -6.74 1.23 8.13
CA ILE A 6 -6.08 0.38 7.13
C ILE A 6 -4.65 0.12 7.60
N ARG A 7 -4.24 -1.14 7.57
CA ARG A 7 -2.85 -1.55 7.80
C ARG A 7 -2.45 -2.58 6.73
N LEU A 8 -1.39 -2.27 6.00
CA LEU A 8 -0.66 -3.18 5.13
C LEU A 8 0.70 -3.45 5.79
N ASP A 9 1.06 -4.71 5.92
CA ASP A 9 2.31 -5.15 6.54
C ASP A 9 2.95 -6.21 5.64
N ASP A 10 4.16 -5.92 5.16
CA ASP A 10 4.95 -6.75 4.24
C ASP A 10 4.13 -7.36 3.09
N ILE A 11 3.40 -6.52 2.35
CA ILE A 11 2.51 -6.97 1.28
C ILE A 11 3.28 -7.20 -0.02
N HIS A 12 3.13 -8.39 -0.59
CA HIS A 12 3.68 -8.78 -1.88
C HIS A 12 2.55 -9.10 -2.87
N VAL A 13 2.66 -8.59 -4.10
CA VAL A 13 1.71 -8.85 -5.19
C VAL A 13 2.47 -9.25 -6.44
N ARG A 14 2.03 -10.33 -7.10
CA ARG A 14 2.62 -10.83 -8.35
C ARG A 14 1.54 -11.12 -9.37
N PHE A 15 1.70 -10.62 -10.59
CA PHE A 15 0.92 -11.04 -11.75
C PHE A 15 1.79 -11.87 -12.69
N ALA A 16 1.38 -13.12 -12.93
CA ALA A 16 2.19 -14.11 -13.64
C ALA A 16 3.63 -14.19 -13.06
N ASN A 17 4.62 -13.80 -13.87
CA ASN A 17 6.04 -13.82 -13.50
C ASN A 17 6.59 -12.43 -13.11
N GLN A 18 5.73 -11.42 -12.98
CA GLN A 18 6.14 -10.06 -12.63
C GLN A 18 5.72 -9.72 -11.20
N ALA A 19 6.70 -9.42 -10.34
CA ALA A 19 6.45 -8.79 -9.04
C ALA A 19 5.99 -7.35 -9.27
N VAL A 20 4.90 -6.98 -8.61
CA VAL A 20 4.22 -5.69 -8.77
C VAL A 20 4.33 -4.88 -7.50
N LEU A 21 4.12 -5.52 -6.34
CA LEU A 21 4.45 -4.96 -5.04
C LEU A 21 5.41 -5.93 -4.34
N GLU A 22 6.45 -5.40 -3.74
CA GLU A 22 7.43 -6.15 -2.95
C GLU A 22 7.55 -5.50 -1.57
N GLY A 23 7.00 -6.16 -0.55
CA GLY A 23 7.08 -5.73 0.85
C GLY A 23 6.42 -4.39 1.16
N ALA A 24 5.30 -4.07 0.49
CA ALA A 24 4.59 -2.81 0.68
C ALA A 24 4.00 -2.68 2.09
N GLN A 25 4.17 -1.49 2.69
CA GLN A 25 3.69 -1.15 4.03
C GLN A 25 2.93 0.17 3.98
N LEU A 26 1.77 0.22 4.66
CA LEU A 26 0.93 1.41 4.73
C LEU A 26 0.10 1.38 6.01
N GLN A 27 -0.06 2.54 6.65
CA GLN A 27 -1.04 2.73 7.71
C GLN A 27 -1.88 3.97 7.39
N VAL A 28 -3.20 3.84 7.48
CA VAL A 28 -4.13 4.96 7.34
C VAL A 28 -5.02 5.01 8.56
N HIS A 29 -5.06 6.17 9.21
CA HIS A 29 -5.83 6.42 10.42
C HIS A 29 -7.16 7.09 10.12
N ARG A 30 -8.08 7.03 11.08
CA ARG A 30 -9.39 7.68 10.99
C ARG A 30 -9.23 9.18 10.72
N GLY A 31 -9.87 9.65 9.65
CA GLY A 31 -9.86 11.06 9.25
C GLY A 31 -8.67 11.48 8.39
N GLU A 32 -7.70 10.60 8.11
CA GLU A 32 -6.62 10.88 7.18
C GLU A 32 -7.10 10.77 5.72
N ILE A 33 -6.65 11.72 4.89
CA ILE A 33 -6.77 11.66 3.43
C ILE A 33 -5.37 11.38 2.89
N VAL A 34 -5.17 10.19 2.33
CA VAL A 34 -3.88 9.74 1.81
C VAL A 34 -3.99 9.57 0.29
N THR A 35 -3.03 10.14 -0.43
CA THR A 35 -2.86 9.94 -1.88
C THR A 35 -1.56 9.18 -2.12
N LEU A 36 -1.63 8.11 -2.91
CA LEU A 36 -0.47 7.39 -3.41
C LEU A 36 -0.22 7.83 -4.87
N ILE A 37 1.02 8.18 -5.19
CA ILE A 37 1.43 8.57 -6.55
C ILE A 37 2.56 7.68 -7.05
N GLY A 38 2.60 7.50 -8.36
CA GLY A 38 3.66 6.78 -9.05
C GLY A 38 3.53 6.89 -10.57
N PRO A 39 4.59 6.60 -11.33
CA PRO A 39 4.52 6.50 -12.78
C PRO A 39 3.58 5.36 -13.23
N ASN A 40 3.23 5.34 -14.52
CA ASN A 40 2.44 4.24 -15.09
C ASN A 40 3.14 2.90 -14.82
N GLY A 41 2.43 1.96 -14.19
CA GLY A 41 2.93 0.62 -13.87
C GLY A 41 3.78 0.53 -12.58
N ALA A 42 3.77 1.55 -11.72
CA ALA A 42 4.52 1.56 -10.44
C ALA A 42 4.00 0.61 -9.36
N GLY A 43 2.83 0.02 -9.57
CA GLY A 43 2.17 -0.91 -8.66
C GLY A 43 0.86 -1.39 -9.23
#